data_AF-A0A7S4MEK3-F1
#
_entry.id   AF-A0A7S4MEK3-F1
#
_cell.length_a   1.000
_cell.length_b   1.000
_cell.length_c   1.000
_cell.angle_alpha   90.00
_cell.angle_beta   90.00
_cell.angle_gamma   90.00
#
_symmetry.space_group_name_H-M   'P 1'
#
loop_
_entity.id
_entity.type
_entity.pdbx_description
1 polymer ?
#
loop_
_entity_poly.entity_id
_entity_poly.type
_entity_poly.pdbx_seq_one_letter_code
_entity_poly.pdbx_strand_id
1 'polypeptide(L)'
;LSSKQKKYLRKNNIEKFDHYQVALHDPESDSEAVAMLEMNSLFQNCSLIIGMHPDEATDSIVQYAVFYNKPFAIIPCCVYAELFPNRQICGQPVLTYESLLDYIQYQVAHNVHRTSLPFQGRNLVLFRHY
;
A
#
# COMPACT_ATOMS: atom_id res chain seq x y z
N LEU A 1 -8.36 9.91 13.26
CA LEU A 1 -8.16 8.79 14.24
C LEU A 1 -9.44 8.44 15.00
N SER A 2 -9.73 7.14 15.13
CA SER A 2 -10.83 6.62 15.95
C SER A 2 -10.56 6.72 17.45
N SER A 3 -11.62 6.64 18.28
CA SER A 3 -11.52 6.68 19.74
C SER A 3 -10.64 5.56 20.31
N LYS A 4 -10.65 4.37 19.70
CA LYS A 4 -9.81 3.24 20.10
C LYS A 4 -8.32 3.52 19.84
N GLN A 5 -7.99 4.08 18.68
CA GLN A 5 -6.61 4.46 18.33
C GLN A 5 -6.07 5.52 19.29
N LYS A 6 -6.85 6.58 19.56
CA LYS A 6 -6.45 7.63 20.52
C LYS A 6 -6.18 7.08 21.92
N LYS A 7 -7.02 6.15 22.40
CA LYS A 7 -6.81 5.47 23.69
C LYS A 7 -5.54 4.63 23.70
N TYR A 8 -5.25 3.91 22.62
CA TYR A 8 -4.04 3.12 22.48
C TYR A 8 -2.78 4.00 22.52
N LEU A 9 -2.75 5.10 21.76
CA LEU A 9 -1.60 6.02 21.73
C LEU A 9 -1.31 6.60 23.12
N ARG A 10 -2.36 7.10 23.80
CA ARG A 10 -2.25 7.59 25.19
C ARG A 10 -1.76 6.53 26.16
N LYS A 11 -2.26 5.30 26.06
CA LYS A 11 -1.85 4.19 26.95
C LYS A 11 -0.38 3.83 26.79
N ASN A 12 0.17 3.97 25.58
CA ASN A 12 1.54 3.60 25.25
C ASN A 12 2.50 4.80 25.25
N ASN A 13 2.10 5.97 25.77
CA ASN A 13 2.89 7.21 25.76
C ASN A 13 3.44 7.58 24.37
N ILE A 14 2.67 7.28 23.31
CA ILE A 14 3.00 7.68 21.94
C ILE A 14 2.41 9.08 21.75
N GLU A 15 3.23 10.09 22.01
CA GLU A 15 2.83 11.50 21.99
C GLU A 15 3.11 12.20 20.66
N LYS A 16 3.98 11.64 19.82
CA LYS A 16 4.37 12.21 18.52
C LYS A 16 3.89 11.32 17.39
N PHE A 17 2.82 11.75 16.74
CA PHE A 17 2.39 11.21 15.45
C PHE A 17 1.77 12.34 14.64
N ASP A 18 2.10 12.39 13.36
CA ASP A 18 1.44 13.28 12.42
C ASP A 18 0.39 12.48 11.65
N HIS A 19 -0.74 13.10 11.37
CA HIS A 19 -1.82 12.49 10.61
C HIS A 19 -2.14 13.34 9.39
N TYR A 20 -1.87 12.78 8.21
CA TYR A 20 -2.12 13.41 6.92
C TYR A 20 -3.33 12.76 6.25
N GLN A 21 -4.11 13.57 5.54
CA GLN A 21 -5.19 13.10 4.69
C GLN A 21 -5.01 13.73 3.31
N VAL A 22 -4.69 12.90 2.34
CA VAL A 22 -4.43 13.30 0.95
C VAL A 22 -4.92 12.18 0.03
N ALA A 23 -5.36 12.53 -1.18
CA ALA A 23 -5.66 11.55 -2.21
C ALA A 23 -4.35 11.16 -2.90
N LEU A 24 -4.11 9.86 -3.06
CA LEU A 24 -2.99 9.37 -3.87
C LEU A 24 -3.42 9.37 -5.33
N HIS A 25 -2.80 10.21 -6.14
CA HIS A 25 -2.93 10.23 -7.59
C HIS A 25 -1.78 9.47 -8.24
N ASP A 26 -1.86 9.25 -9.55
CA ASP A 26 -0.79 8.56 -10.29
C ASP A 26 0.52 9.38 -10.20
N PRO A 27 1.60 8.81 -9.62
CA PRO A 27 2.84 9.55 -9.37
C PRO A 27 3.50 10.09 -10.64
N GLU A 28 3.13 9.62 -11.83
CA GLU A 28 3.65 10.12 -13.11
C GLU A 28 2.84 11.28 -13.71
N SER A 29 1.63 11.58 -13.20
CA SER A 29 0.64 12.44 -13.89
C SER A 29 0.37 13.81 -13.26
N ASP A 30 0.89 14.08 -12.07
CA ASP A 30 0.41 15.20 -11.25
C ASP A 30 1.02 16.56 -11.62
N SER A 31 0.13 17.53 -11.85
CA SER A 31 0.43 18.91 -12.28
C SER A 31 0.00 20.01 -11.28
N GLU A 32 -0.09 19.71 -9.98
CA GLU A 32 -0.33 20.70 -8.91
C GLU A 32 0.79 20.74 -7.86
N ALA A 33 1.45 21.90 -7.72
CA ALA A 33 2.80 21.96 -7.14
C ALA A 33 2.91 21.84 -5.61
N VAL A 34 1.98 22.34 -4.80
CA VAL A 34 2.22 22.50 -3.35
C VAL A 34 1.85 21.25 -2.54
N ALA A 35 0.66 20.68 -2.75
CA ALA A 35 0.25 19.43 -2.09
C ALA A 35 1.17 18.26 -2.49
N MET A 36 1.64 18.25 -3.74
CA MET A 36 2.58 17.28 -4.25
C MET A 36 3.96 17.39 -3.56
N LEU A 37 4.46 18.61 -3.27
CA LEU A 37 5.75 18.77 -2.57
C LEU A 37 5.73 18.19 -1.14
N GLU A 38 4.66 18.44 -0.38
CA GLU A 38 4.52 17.87 0.97
C GLU A 38 4.40 16.34 0.93
N MET A 39 3.59 15.81 0.00
CA MET A 39 3.43 14.37 -0.19
C MET A 39 4.73 13.69 -0.64
N ASN A 40 5.45 14.29 -1.60
CA ASN A 40 6.74 13.80 -2.06
C ASN A 40 7.74 13.75 -0.89
N SER A 41 7.78 14.78 -0.05
CA SER A 41 8.64 14.80 1.14
C SER A 41 8.31 13.65 2.11
N LEU A 42 7.03 13.35 2.34
CA LEU A 42 6.63 12.22 3.19
C LEU A 42 7.15 10.88 2.65
N PHE A 43 6.93 10.61 1.36
CA PHE A 43 7.38 9.37 0.75
C PHE A 43 8.90 9.30 0.55
N GLN A 44 9.59 10.42 0.35
CA GLN A 44 11.05 10.47 0.29
C GLN A 44 11.69 10.22 1.65
N ASN A 45 11.10 10.73 2.73
CA ASN A 45 11.69 10.67 4.07
C ASN A 45 11.24 9.46 4.89
N CYS A 46 10.19 8.74 4.47
CA CYS A 46 9.77 7.53 5.18
C CYS A 46 10.81 6.39 5.02
N SER A 47 10.91 5.56 6.06
CA SER A 47 11.77 4.36 6.03
C SER A 47 11.06 3.14 5.43
N LEU A 48 9.72 3.11 5.50
CA LEU A 48 8.90 1.96 5.15
C LEU A 48 7.46 2.43 4.85
N ILE A 49 6.83 1.81 3.85
CA ILE A 49 5.41 1.99 3.56
C ILE A 49 4.65 0.73 3.97
N ILE A 50 3.57 0.87 4.75
CA ILE A 50 2.77 -0.27 5.21
C ILE A 50 1.30 -0.07 4.81
N GLY A 51 0.72 -1.08 4.17
CA GLY A 51 -0.71 -1.16 3.89
C GLY A 51 -1.34 -2.38 4.57
N MET A 52 -2.20 -2.18 5.56
CA MET A 52 -2.90 -3.27 6.24
C MET A 52 -4.36 -3.30 5.82
N HIS A 53 -4.72 -4.21 4.92
CA HIS A 53 -6.03 -4.27 4.27
C HIS A 53 -6.43 -2.92 3.62
N PRO A 54 -5.59 -2.37 2.72
CA PRO A 54 -5.89 -1.13 2.05
C PRO A 54 -6.93 -1.38 0.94
N ASP A 55 -8.19 -1.27 1.31
CA ASP A 55 -9.32 -1.29 0.38
C ASP A 55 -9.09 -0.24 -0.71
N GLU A 56 -9.19 -0.65 -1.97
CA GLU A 56 -9.02 0.18 -3.19
C GLU A 56 -7.61 0.80 -3.39
N ALA A 57 -6.83 1.04 -2.35
CA ALA A 57 -5.53 1.72 -2.40
C ALA A 57 -4.33 0.78 -2.58
N THR A 58 -4.56 -0.52 -2.83
CA THR A 58 -3.48 -1.52 -2.94
C THR A 58 -2.47 -1.15 -4.02
N ASP A 59 -2.93 -0.83 -5.23
CA ASP A 59 -2.04 -0.51 -6.35
C ASP A 59 -1.28 0.79 -6.11
N SER A 60 -1.95 1.84 -5.62
CA SER A 60 -1.32 3.13 -5.33
C SER A 60 -0.21 2.98 -4.30
N ILE A 61 -0.42 2.23 -3.22
CA ILE A 61 0.62 2.00 -2.21
C ILE A 61 1.84 1.31 -2.83
N VAL A 62 1.61 0.31 -3.67
CA VAL A 62 2.68 -0.44 -4.34
C VAL A 62 3.42 0.44 -5.34
N GLN A 63 2.70 1.21 -6.16
CA GLN A 63 3.28 2.15 -7.13
C GLN A 63 4.16 3.20 -6.44
N TYR A 64 3.69 3.81 -5.35
CA TYR A 64 4.48 4.79 -4.61
C TYR A 64 5.72 4.14 -3.97
N ALA A 65 5.59 2.92 -3.42
CA ALA A 65 6.75 2.20 -2.90
C ALA A 65 7.80 1.91 -3.98
N VAL A 66 7.37 1.56 -5.19
CA VAL A 66 8.26 1.35 -6.34
C VAL A 66 8.90 2.68 -6.78
N PHE A 67 8.07 3.70 -7.02
CA PHE A 67 8.50 5.02 -7.51
C PHE A 67 9.53 5.68 -6.58
N TYR A 68 9.27 5.68 -5.27
CA TYR A 68 10.19 6.25 -4.27
C TYR A 68 11.30 5.29 -3.83
N ASN A 69 11.39 4.11 -4.45
CA ASN A 69 12.36 3.06 -4.11
C ASN A 69 12.38 2.75 -2.60
N LYS A 70 11.19 2.59 -2.00
CA LYS A 70 11.02 2.30 -0.58
C LYS A 70 10.76 0.83 -0.31
N PRO A 71 11.26 0.30 0.83
CA PRO A 71 10.74 -0.93 1.39
C PRO A 71 9.22 -0.80 1.59
N PHE A 72 8.50 -1.90 1.43
CA PHE A 72 7.07 -1.93 1.75
C PHE A 72 6.62 -3.27 2.28
N ALA A 73 5.49 -3.26 2.97
CA ALA A 73 4.73 -4.45 3.34
C ALA A 73 3.23 -4.18 3.16
N ILE A 74 2.54 -5.04 2.43
CA ILE A 74 1.12 -4.88 2.11
C ILE A 74 0.33 -6.16 2.30
N ILE A 75 -0.84 -6.07 2.92
CA ILE A 75 -1.80 -7.16 3.09
C ILE A 75 -3.02 -6.82 2.22
N PRO A 76 -3.08 -7.27 0.96
CA PRO A 76 -4.25 -7.06 0.14
C PRO A 76 -5.43 -7.90 0.66
N CYS A 77 -6.65 -7.39 0.50
CA CYS A 77 -7.89 -7.99 1.01
C CYS A 77 -8.88 -8.35 -0.11
N CYS A 78 -9.08 -7.42 -1.05
CA CYS A 78 -10.18 -7.43 -2.01
C CYS A 78 -9.67 -7.15 -3.43
N VAL A 79 -10.23 -7.88 -4.41
CA VAL A 79 -9.81 -7.78 -5.81
C VAL A 79 -10.40 -6.57 -6.50
N TYR A 80 -11.63 -6.19 -6.15
CA TYR A 80 -12.35 -5.06 -6.76
C TYR A 80 -12.30 -5.09 -8.31
N ALA A 81 -12.54 -6.26 -8.91
CA ALA A 81 -12.37 -6.47 -10.36
C ALA A 81 -13.19 -5.49 -11.22
N GLU A 82 -14.36 -5.06 -10.74
CA GLU A 82 -15.18 -4.05 -11.42
C GLU A 82 -14.56 -2.65 -11.40
N LEU A 83 -13.88 -2.27 -10.31
CA LEU A 83 -13.16 -0.99 -10.21
C LEU A 83 -11.80 -1.03 -10.93
N PHE A 84 -11.17 -2.20 -10.99
CA PHE A 84 -9.85 -2.40 -11.60
C PHE A 84 -9.88 -3.39 -12.76
N PRO A 85 -10.71 -3.16 -13.81
CA PRO A 85 -10.89 -4.09 -14.92
C PRO A 85 -9.62 -4.26 -15.77
N ASN A 86 -8.69 -3.31 -15.66
CA ASN A 86 -7.42 -3.31 -16.40
C ASN A 86 -6.34 -4.18 -15.74
N ARG A 87 -6.57 -4.72 -14.54
CA ARG A 87 -5.61 -5.63 -13.89
C ARG A 87 -5.56 -6.93 -14.67
N GLN A 88 -4.39 -7.24 -15.21
CA GLN A 88 -4.17 -8.44 -15.99
C GLN A 88 -2.75 -9.00 -15.81
N ILE A 89 -2.63 -10.32 -15.91
CA ILE A 89 -1.36 -11.04 -15.97
C ILE A 89 -1.37 -11.86 -17.26
N CYS A 90 -0.42 -11.61 -18.16
CA CYS A 90 -0.33 -12.30 -19.45
C CYS A 90 -1.66 -12.29 -20.25
N GLY A 91 -2.40 -11.18 -20.20
CA GLY A 91 -3.70 -11.02 -20.86
C GLY A 91 -4.90 -11.66 -20.14
N GLN A 92 -4.70 -12.28 -18.97
CA GLN A 92 -5.78 -12.84 -18.15
C GLN A 92 -6.20 -11.84 -17.06
N PRO A 93 -7.50 -11.57 -16.87
CA PRO A 93 -7.97 -10.62 -15.88
C PRO A 93 -7.74 -11.13 -14.45
N VAL A 94 -7.47 -10.21 -13.53
CA VAL A 94 -7.30 -10.49 -12.11
C VAL A 94 -8.65 -10.52 -11.42
N LEU A 95 -9.22 -11.72 -11.25
CA LEU A 95 -10.57 -11.91 -10.71
C LEU A 95 -10.60 -12.58 -9.33
N THR A 96 -9.50 -13.20 -8.92
CA THR A 96 -9.39 -13.94 -7.66
C THR A 96 -8.37 -13.31 -6.74
N TYR A 97 -8.48 -13.63 -5.46
CA TYR A 97 -7.49 -13.19 -4.48
C TYR A 97 -6.08 -13.69 -4.83
N GLU A 98 -5.93 -14.96 -5.23
CA GLU A 98 -4.62 -15.49 -5.62
C GLU A 98 -4.04 -14.76 -6.84
N SER A 99 -4.85 -14.52 -7.87
CA SER A 99 -4.40 -13.73 -9.02
C SER A 99 -4.03 -12.29 -8.64
N LEU A 100 -4.63 -11.71 -7.59
CA LEU A 100 -4.24 -10.37 -7.11
C LEU A 100 -2.84 -10.41 -6.48
N LEU A 101 -2.54 -11.44 -5.70
CA LEU A 101 -1.21 -11.62 -5.10
C LEU A 101 -0.15 -11.80 -6.20
N ASP A 102 -0.44 -12.65 -7.18
CA ASP A 102 0.43 -12.87 -8.34
C ASP A 102 0.62 -11.58 -9.15
N TYR A 103 -0.45 -10.81 -9.34
CA TYR A 103 -0.42 -9.53 -10.06
C TYR A 103 0.52 -8.53 -9.36
N ILE A 104 0.39 -8.37 -8.04
CA ILE A 104 1.25 -7.45 -7.28
C ILE A 104 2.72 -7.90 -7.36
N GLN A 105 3.00 -9.20 -7.23
CA GLN A 105 4.36 -9.72 -7.38
C GLN A 105 4.92 -9.48 -8.79
N TYR A 106 4.08 -9.60 -9.82
CA TYR A 106 4.48 -9.37 -11.21
C TYR A 106 4.80 -7.90 -11.49
N GLN A 107 4.00 -6.96 -10.95
CA GLN A 107 4.15 -5.52 -11.17
C GLN A 107 5.45 -4.93 -10.60
N VAL A 108 5.94 -5.45 -9.47
CA VAL A 108 7.03 -4.83 -8.69
C VAL A 108 8.44 -5.32 -9.10
N ALA A 109 8.53 -6.26 -10.05
CA ALA A 109 9.75 -6.98 -10.43
C ALA A 109 10.35 -7.83 -9.29
N HIS A 110 11.53 -8.41 -9.52
CA HIS A 110 12.18 -9.36 -8.61
C HIS A 110 12.40 -8.77 -7.19
N ASN A 111 12.30 -9.62 -6.16
CA ASN A 111 12.46 -9.33 -4.72
C ASN A 111 11.20 -8.93 -3.92
N VAL A 112 10.00 -9.20 -4.44
CA VAL A 112 8.79 -9.25 -3.57
C VAL A 112 8.64 -10.66 -3.00
N HIS A 113 8.58 -10.73 -1.67
CA HIS A 113 8.35 -11.95 -0.92
C HIS A 113 6.91 -12.00 -0.41
N ARG A 114 6.38 -13.21 -0.23
CA ARG A 114 5.04 -13.47 0.32
C ARG A 114 5.17 -14.35 1.56
N THR A 115 4.53 -13.95 2.66
CA THR A 115 4.44 -14.79 3.88
C THR A 115 3.09 -14.63 4.56
N SER A 116 2.75 -15.52 5.50
CA SER A 116 1.53 -15.44 6.29
C SER A 116 1.81 -14.81 7.67
N LEU A 117 0.86 -14.01 8.13
CA LEU A 117 0.87 -13.43 9.48
C LEU A 117 -0.06 -14.22 10.40
N PRO A 118 0.22 -14.27 11.72
CA PRO A 118 -0.49 -15.13 12.67
C PRO A 118 -1.86 -14.56 13.09
N PHE A 119 -2.74 -14.30 12.13
CA PHE A 119 -4.13 -13.89 12.36
C PHE A 119 -5.08 -14.47 11.31
N GLN A 120 -6.38 -14.48 11.61
CA GLN A 120 -7.43 -15.07 10.76
C GLN A 120 -7.87 -14.14 9.62
N GLY A 121 -8.40 -14.72 8.54
CA GLY A 121 -8.86 -13.98 7.36
C GLY A 121 -7.76 -13.78 6.34
N ARG A 122 -7.77 -12.65 5.62
CA ARG A 122 -6.73 -12.31 4.65
C ARG A 122 -5.45 -11.93 5.40
N ASN A 123 -4.50 -12.86 5.47
CA ASN A 123 -3.31 -12.73 6.31
C ASN A 123 -1.99 -12.83 5.56
N LEU A 124 -2.04 -12.87 4.23
CA LEU A 124 -0.85 -12.90 3.41
C LEU A 124 -0.32 -11.49 3.20
N VAL A 125 0.93 -11.29 3.59
CA VAL A 125 1.67 -10.05 3.38
C VAL A 125 2.63 -10.23 2.21
N LEU A 126 2.61 -9.29 1.28
CA LEU A 126 3.65 -9.11 0.29
C LEU A 126 4.59 -8.02 0.75
N PHE A 127 5.90 -8.24 0.67
CA PHE A 127 6.87 -7.26 1.13
C PHE A 127 8.14 -7.26 0.29
N ARG A 128 8.77 -6.08 0.22
CA ARG A 128 10.07 -5.86 -0.39
C ARG A 128 10.97 -5.15 0.62
N HIS A 129 12.22 -5.59 0.68
CA HIS A 129 13.29 -5.02 1.51
C HIS A 129 14.57 -4.94 0.68
N TYR A 130 15.49 -4.04 1.06
CA TYR A 130 16.80 -3.86 0.43
C TYR A 130 17.90 -4.26 1.40
#